data_AF-A0A6I4Q096-F1
#
_entry.id   AF-A0A6I4Q096-F1
#
_cell.length_a   1.000
_cell.length_b   1.000
_cell.length_c   1.000
_cell.angle_alpha   90.00
_cell.angle_beta   90.00
_cell.angle_gamma   90.00
#
_symmetry.space_group_name_H-M   'P 1'
#
loop_
_entity.id
_entity.type
_entity.pdbx_description
1 polymer ?
#
loop_
_entity_poly.entity_id
_entity_poly.type
_entity_poly.pdbx_seq_one_letter_code
_entity_poly.pdbx_strand_id
1 'polypeptide(L)'
;MKKHLTCYPVTKICSLLGVSSSGYYAWLKRANKSAKLSEYIKKQYWQHKARLGVPSLLHDAREAGYQVSERTIGRVLQQLGLRSKAARKFKYKTDTTHRNIAHNTLDRQFNPDKPNTTWVTDITYIKTGEGWLYLSVIIDLYGRKVIAR
;
A
#
# COMPACT_ATOMS: atom_id res chain seq x y z
N MET A 1 -26.18 29.34 6.37
CA MET A 1 -27.38 28.86 5.65
C MET A 1 -28.02 27.61 6.28
N LYS A 2 -27.36 26.44 6.36
CA LYS A 2 -27.99 25.18 6.84
C LYS A 2 -28.64 25.25 8.23
N LYS A 3 -28.06 25.99 9.18
CA LYS A 3 -28.58 26.14 10.55
C LYS A 3 -29.87 26.96 10.67
N HIS A 4 -30.26 27.74 9.66
CA HIS A 4 -31.44 28.62 9.70
C HIS A 4 -32.57 28.17 8.76
N LEU A 5 -32.37 27.07 8.01
CA LEU A 5 -33.36 26.49 7.10
C LEU A 5 -34.59 25.92 7.82
N THR A 6 -34.50 25.65 9.11
CA THR A 6 -35.59 25.17 9.96
C THR A 6 -36.54 26.28 10.41
N CYS A 7 -36.08 27.53 10.40
CA CYS A 7 -36.86 28.68 10.87
C CYS A 7 -37.36 29.57 9.73
N TYR A 8 -36.72 29.54 8.56
CA TYR A 8 -37.06 30.41 7.43
C TYR A 8 -37.03 29.69 6.08
N PRO A 9 -37.92 30.04 5.15
CA PRO A 9 -37.90 29.50 3.78
C PRO A 9 -36.58 29.78 3.07
N VAL A 10 -36.10 28.81 2.28
CA VAL A 10 -34.87 28.90 1.47
C VAL A 10 -34.86 30.17 0.61
N THR A 11 -36.00 30.52 0.01
CA THR A 11 -36.16 31.70 -0.85
C THR A 11 -35.87 33.01 -0.10
N LYS A 12 -36.30 33.13 1.16
CA LYS A 12 -36.11 34.31 2.00
C LYS A 12 -34.64 34.46 2.41
N ILE A 13 -33.99 33.36 2.76
CA ILE A 13 -32.56 33.33 3.09
C ILE A 13 -31.71 33.61 1.84
N CYS A 14 -32.06 33.03 0.69
CA CYS A 14 -31.39 33.27 -0.58
C CYS A 14 -31.47 34.75 -1.00
N SER A 15 -32.66 35.35 -0.89
CA SER A 15 -32.88 36.77 -1.18
C SER A 15 -32.02 37.67 -0.29
N LEU A 16 -32.01 37.41 1.03
CA LEU A 16 -31.19 38.15 1.99
C LEU A 16 -29.68 38.08 1.67
N LEU A 17 -29.21 36.93 1.19
CA LEU A 17 -27.81 36.67 0.86
C LEU A 17 -27.44 37.04 -0.59
N GLY A 18 -28.38 37.57 -1.39
CA GLY A 18 -28.14 37.95 -2.78
C GLY A 18 -27.84 36.77 -3.72
N VAL A 19 -28.30 35.55 -3.40
CA VAL A 19 -28.10 34.35 -4.23
C VAL A 19 -29.43 33.80 -4.74
N SER A 20 -29.43 33.16 -5.91
CA SER A 20 -30.65 32.54 -6.44
C SER A 20 -30.98 31.23 -5.72
N SER A 21 -32.28 30.96 -5.52
CA SER A 21 -32.77 29.69 -4.99
C SER A 21 -32.39 28.50 -5.88
N SER A 22 -32.49 28.66 -7.19
CA SER A 22 -32.06 27.65 -8.18
C SER A 22 -30.56 27.35 -8.08
N GLY A 23 -29.73 28.38 -7.91
CA GLY A 23 -28.28 28.24 -7.71
C GLY A 23 -27.95 27.49 -6.42
N TYR A 24 -28.67 27.78 -5.34
CA TYR A 24 -28.53 27.06 -4.07
C TYR A 24 -28.84 25.56 -4.22
N TYR A 25 -29.97 25.20 -4.84
CA TYR A 25 -30.30 23.78 -5.06
C TYR A 25 -29.33 23.08 -6.02
N ALA A 26 -28.87 23.77 -7.07
CA ALA A 26 -27.85 23.24 -7.98
C ALA A 26 -26.51 23.00 -7.25
N TRP A 27 -26.10 23.91 -6.36
CA TRP A 27 -24.95 23.72 -5.49
C TRP A 27 -25.16 22.54 -4.54
N LEU A 28 -26.33 22.44 -3.89
CA LEU A 28 -26.64 21.36 -2.94
C LEU A 28 -26.59 19.99 -3.63
N LYS A 29 -27.14 19.87 -4.85
CA LYS A 29 -27.09 18.65 -5.65
C LYS A 29 -25.64 18.24 -5.98
N ARG A 30 -24.79 19.20 -6.37
CA ARG A 30 -23.35 18.95 -6.63
C ARG A 30 -22.61 18.51 -5.37
N ALA A 31 -22.86 19.17 -4.24
CA ALA A 31 -22.25 18.83 -2.95
C ALA A 31 -22.62 17.40 -2.52
N ASN A 32 -23.90 17.00 -2.63
CA ASN A 32 -24.34 15.65 -2.31
C ASN A 32 -23.71 14.59 -3.22
N LYS A 33 -23.57 14.85 -4.52
CA LYS A 33 -22.88 13.93 -5.45
C LYS A 33 -21.42 13.73 -5.05
N SER A 34 -20.73 14.81 -4.69
CA SER A 34 -19.34 14.74 -4.22
C SER A 34 -19.22 13.95 -2.91
N ALA A 35 -20.14 14.14 -1.96
CA ALA A 35 -20.12 13.42 -0.70
C ALA A 35 -20.30 11.90 -0.89
N LYS A 36 -21.25 11.49 -1.73
CA LYS A 36 -21.48 10.07 -2.07
C LYS A 36 -20.25 9.41 -2.68
N LEU A 37 -19.58 10.10 -3.61
CA LEU A 37 -18.33 9.61 -4.19
C LEU A 37 -17.23 9.45 -3.13
N SER A 38 -17.04 10.46 -2.27
CA SER A 38 -16.03 10.40 -1.21
C SER A 38 -16.28 9.24 -0.23
N GLU A 39 -17.52 8.98 0.15
CA GLU A 39 -17.87 7.84 0.99
C GLU A 39 -17.60 6.50 0.30
N TYR A 40 -17.99 6.37 -0.97
CA TYR A 40 -17.73 5.16 -1.76
C TYR A 40 -16.23 4.87 -1.86
N ILE A 41 -15.43 5.87 -2.23
CA ILE A 41 -13.96 5.71 -2.36
C ILE A 41 -13.33 5.36 -1.01
N LYS A 42 -13.76 6.00 0.08
CA LYS A 42 -13.29 5.67 1.42
C LYS A 42 -13.60 4.21 1.79
N LYS A 43 -14.80 3.73 1.46
CA LYS A 43 -15.20 2.33 1.70
C LYS A 43 -14.32 1.36 0.92
N GLN A 44 -14.16 1.57 -0.39
CA GLN A 44 -13.34 0.68 -1.24
C GLN A 44 -11.87 0.67 -0.78
N TYR A 45 -11.32 1.84 -0.47
CA TYR A 45 -9.96 1.96 0.03
C TYR A 45 -9.70 1.07 1.27
N TRP A 46 -10.62 1.07 2.25
CA TRP A 46 -10.47 0.24 3.46
C TRP A 46 -10.79 -1.23 3.21
N GLN A 47 -11.75 -1.54 2.34
CA GLN A 47 -12.04 -2.91 1.90
C GLN A 47 -10.79 -3.59 1.32
N HIS A 48 -9.98 -2.84 0.56
CA HIS A 48 -8.70 -3.31 0.03
C HIS A 48 -7.50 -3.05 0.95
N LYS A 49 -7.74 -2.80 2.24
CA LYS A 49 -6.70 -2.62 3.27
C LYS A 49 -5.68 -1.54 2.90
N ALA A 50 -6.15 -0.43 2.32
CA ALA A 50 -5.33 0.70 1.88
C ALA A 50 -4.34 0.39 0.74
N ARG A 51 -4.46 -0.75 0.03
CA ARG A 51 -3.49 -1.16 -1.00
C ARG A 51 -3.72 -0.48 -2.35
N LEU A 52 -4.98 -0.23 -2.71
CA LEU A 52 -5.31 0.30 -4.03
C LEU A 52 -4.91 1.76 -4.18
N GLY A 53 -4.41 2.09 -5.37
CA GLY A 53 -4.14 3.45 -5.82
C GLY A 53 -5.27 4.00 -6.70
N VAL A 54 -5.05 5.20 -7.24
CA VAL A 54 -6.00 5.92 -8.09
C VAL A 54 -6.50 5.08 -9.29
N PRO A 55 -5.64 4.37 -10.06
CA PRO A 55 -6.12 3.64 -11.25
C PRO A 55 -7.11 2.52 -10.89
N SER A 56 -6.83 1.75 -9.85
CA SER A 56 -7.71 0.66 -9.40
C SER A 56 -9.01 1.22 -8.82
N LEU A 57 -8.94 2.24 -7.97
CA LEU A 57 -10.14 2.87 -7.40
C LEU A 57 -11.01 3.54 -8.47
N LEU A 58 -10.41 4.02 -9.56
CA LEU A 58 -11.16 4.52 -10.71
C LEU A 58 -11.92 3.39 -11.42
N HIS A 59 -11.28 2.23 -11.61
CA HIS A 59 -11.93 1.07 -12.20
C HIS A 59 -13.15 0.65 -11.38
N ASP A 60 -12.99 0.47 -10.07
CA ASP A 60 -14.07 0.10 -9.15
C ASP A 60 -15.20 1.15 -9.18
N ALA A 61 -14.85 2.44 -9.18
CA ALA A 61 -15.83 3.52 -9.24
C ALA A 61 -16.63 3.50 -10.55
N ARG A 62 -15.99 3.23 -11.69
CA ARG A 62 -16.67 3.13 -12.99
C ARG A 62 -17.60 1.92 -13.05
N GLU A 63 -17.16 0.79 -12.51
CA GLU A 63 -17.98 -0.42 -12.39
C GLU A 63 -19.23 -0.18 -11.51
N ALA A 64 -19.08 0.62 -10.45
CA ALA A 64 -20.20 1.08 -9.62
C ALA A 64 -21.04 2.21 -10.25
N GLY A 65 -20.81 2.57 -11.52
CA GLY A 65 -21.61 3.55 -12.27
C GLY A 65 -21.18 5.01 -12.11
N TYR A 66 -20.04 5.29 -11.45
CA TYR A 66 -19.52 6.65 -11.35
C TYR A 66 -18.74 7.05 -12.61
N GLN A 67 -19.26 8.05 -13.32
CA GLN A 67 -18.54 8.70 -14.42
C GLN A 67 -17.58 9.76 -13.87
N VAL A 68 -16.37 9.35 -13.53
CA VAL A 68 -15.31 10.21 -12.98
C VAL A 68 -13.96 9.97 -13.65
N SER A 69 -13.03 10.91 -13.47
CA SER A 69 -11.66 10.82 -13.98
C SER A 69 -10.68 10.48 -12.86
N GLU A 70 -9.48 10.02 -13.22
CA GLU A 70 -8.39 9.76 -12.27
C GLU A 70 -8.09 10.99 -11.42
N ARG A 71 -8.09 12.18 -12.02
CA ARG A 71 -7.85 13.45 -11.32
C ARG A 71 -8.89 13.70 -10.23
N THR A 72 -10.15 13.36 -10.46
CA THR A 72 -11.22 13.49 -9.46
C THR A 72 -11.00 12.53 -8.29
N ILE A 73 -10.69 11.26 -8.58
CA ILE A 73 -10.36 10.26 -7.55
C ILE A 73 -9.14 10.70 -6.72
N GLY A 74 -8.09 11.18 -7.38
CA GLY A 74 -6.89 11.71 -6.71
C GLY A 74 -7.20 12.89 -5.79
N ARG A 75 -8.03 13.84 -6.23
CA ARG A 75 -8.50 14.95 -5.38
C ARG A 75 -9.30 14.47 -4.17
N VAL A 76 -10.19 13.48 -4.35
CA VAL A 76 -10.95 12.88 -3.25
C VAL A 76 -10.02 12.23 -2.23
N LEU A 77 -9.05 11.43 -2.68
CA LEU A 77 -8.06 10.81 -1.79
C LEU A 77 -7.24 11.86 -1.03
N GLN A 78 -6.83 12.94 -1.71
CA GLN A 78 -6.10 14.05 -1.09
C GLN A 78 -6.93 14.76 -0.03
N GLN A 79 -8.20 15.07 -0.32
CA GLN A 79 -9.13 15.69 0.64
C GLN A 79 -9.39 14.81 1.86
N LEU A 80 -9.39 13.48 1.68
CA LEU A 80 -9.56 12.50 2.76
C LEU A 80 -8.24 12.17 3.49
N GLY A 81 -7.10 12.68 3.03
CA GLY A 81 -5.78 12.35 3.60
C GLY A 81 -5.37 10.89 3.40
N LEU A 82 -5.92 10.20 2.39
CA LEU A 82 -5.68 8.78 2.12
C LEU A 82 -4.56 8.60 1.08
N ARG A 83 -3.66 7.66 1.33
CA ARG A 83 -2.55 7.31 0.43
C ARG A 83 -2.36 5.81 0.38
N SER A 84 -2.27 5.25 -0.83
CA SER A 84 -2.00 3.83 -1.04
C SER A 84 -0.75 3.39 -0.26
N LYS A 85 -0.87 2.26 0.43
CA LYS A 85 0.22 1.57 1.11
C LYS A 85 0.68 0.44 0.22
N ALA A 86 1.97 0.45 -0.14
CA ALA A 86 2.59 -0.70 -0.76
C ALA A 86 2.47 -1.92 0.16
N ALA A 87 2.11 -3.08 -0.40
CA ALA A 87 2.09 -4.31 0.37
C ALA A 87 3.51 -4.59 0.89
N ARG A 88 3.66 -4.72 2.21
CA ARG A 88 4.92 -5.17 2.80
C ARG A 88 5.21 -6.56 2.25
N LYS A 89 6.40 -6.78 1.68
CA LYS A 89 6.83 -8.12 1.26
C LYS A 89 6.63 -9.07 2.45
N PHE A 90 5.88 -10.15 2.22
CA PHE A 90 5.73 -11.21 3.20
C PHE A 90 7.12 -11.74 3.53
N LYS A 91 7.49 -11.71 4.81
CA LYS A 91 8.71 -12.35 5.31
C LYS A 91 8.26 -13.58 6.07
N TYR A 92 8.67 -14.76 5.61
CA TYR A 92 8.51 -15.98 6.38
C TYR A 92 9.24 -15.78 7.71
N LYS A 93 8.53 -15.86 8.84
CA LYS A 93 9.18 -15.94 10.14
C LYS A 93 9.58 -17.39 10.33
N THR A 94 10.87 -17.65 10.48
CA THR A 94 11.33 -18.96 10.96
C THR A 94 10.59 -19.26 12.26
N ASP A 95 9.89 -20.38 12.31
CA ASP A 95 9.24 -20.88 13.52
C ASP A 95 10.33 -21.16 14.55
N THR A 96 10.37 -20.42 15.65
CA THR A 96 11.43 -20.54 16.66
C THR A 96 11.19 -21.70 17.64
N THR A 97 10.24 -22.61 17.35
CA THR A 97 9.98 -23.81 18.18
C THR A 97 10.98 -24.95 17.96
N HIS A 98 12.18 -24.66 17.44
CA HIS A 98 13.25 -25.64 17.33
C HIS A 98 13.95 -25.81 18.69
N ARG A 99 13.74 -26.96 19.35
CA ARG A 99 14.30 -27.28 20.68
C ARG A 99 15.79 -27.65 20.68
N ASN A 100 16.39 -27.88 19.51
CA ASN A 100 17.79 -28.30 19.37
C ASN A 100 18.55 -27.31 18.47
N ILE A 101 18.81 -26.10 18.97
CA ILE A 101 19.65 -25.12 18.28
C ILE A 101 21.05 -25.24 18.86
N ALA A 102 22.02 -25.66 18.06
CA ALA A 102 23.43 -25.60 18.45
C ALA A 102 23.80 -24.14 18.78
N HIS A 103 24.66 -23.93 19.77
CA HIS A 103 25.12 -22.58 20.11
C HIS A 103 25.72 -21.91 18.86
N ASN A 104 25.27 -20.69 18.56
CA ASN A 104 25.81 -19.92 17.45
C ASN A 104 27.23 -19.47 17.79
N THR A 105 28.22 -20.28 17.44
CA THR A 105 29.64 -20.00 17.68
C THR A 105 30.20 -18.91 16.76
N LEU A 106 29.54 -18.63 15.63
CA LEU A 106 29.97 -17.61 14.68
C LEU A 106 29.59 -16.20 15.14
N ASP A 107 28.43 -16.04 15.76
CA ASP A 107 27.89 -14.77 16.27
C ASP A 107 28.09 -13.55 15.33
N ARG A 108 27.85 -13.76 14.02
CA ARG A 108 28.02 -12.75 12.95
C ARG A 108 29.44 -12.18 12.82
N GLN A 109 30.46 -12.87 13.33
CA GLN A 109 31.87 -12.55 13.14
C GLN A 109 32.35 -13.05 11.77
N PHE A 110 32.15 -12.25 10.73
CA PHE A 110 32.45 -12.64 9.35
C PHE A 110 33.89 -12.35 8.88
N ASN A 111 34.76 -11.89 9.78
CA ASN A 111 36.13 -11.50 9.47
C ASN A 111 37.08 -12.17 10.48
N PRO A 112 37.32 -13.49 10.37
CA PRO A 112 38.32 -14.16 11.21
C PRO A 112 39.73 -13.63 10.92
N ASP A 113 40.66 -13.77 11.88
CA ASP A 113 42.04 -13.27 11.76
C ASP A 113 43.00 -14.20 10.99
N LYS A 114 42.57 -15.44 10.69
CA LYS A 114 43.39 -16.47 10.04
C LYS A 114 42.58 -17.24 9.00
N PRO A 115 43.21 -17.74 7.92
CA PRO A 115 42.55 -18.62 6.97
C PRO A 115 42.16 -19.96 7.61
N ASN A 116 41.15 -20.62 7.05
CA ASN A 116 40.70 -21.96 7.44
C ASN A 116 40.19 -22.10 8.89
N THR A 117 39.79 -21.01 9.54
CA THR A 117 39.17 -21.07 10.88
C THR A 117 37.66 -21.07 10.82
N THR A 118 37.06 -20.53 9.77
CA THR A 118 35.62 -20.40 9.65
C THR A 118 35.20 -20.45 8.18
N TRP A 119 34.38 -21.44 7.86
CA TRP A 119 33.83 -21.63 6.52
C TRP A 119 32.32 -21.40 6.55
N VAL A 120 31.82 -20.79 5.48
CA VAL A 120 30.38 -20.65 5.25
C VAL A 120 30.01 -21.35 3.96
N THR A 121 28.82 -21.94 3.93
CA THR A 121 28.26 -22.58 2.75
C THR A 121 26.86 -22.04 2.50
N ASP A 122 26.49 -21.94 1.24
CA ASP A 122 25.13 -21.63 0.82
C ASP A 122 24.78 -22.41 -0.44
N ILE A 123 23.47 -22.67 -0.60
CA ILE A 123 22.94 -23.30 -1.81
C ILE A 123 22.11 -22.24 -2.54
N THR A 124 22.45 -22.02 -3.81
CA THR A 124 21.73 -21.10 -4.70
C THR A 124 21.19 -21.86 -5.92
N TYR A 125 20.02 -21.46 -6.37
CA TYR A 125 19.34 -22.05 -7.53
C TYR A 125 19.50 -21.13 -8.74
N ILE A 126 20.00 -21.68 -9.85
CA ILE A 126 20.24 -20.94 -11.09
C ILE A 126 19.23 -21.42 -12.13
N LYS A 127 18.39 -20.51 -12.63
CA LYS A 127 17.44 -20.81 -13.71
C LYS A 127 18.15 -20.75 -15.06
N THR A 128 18.04 -21.81 -15.85
CA THR A 128 18.55 -21.90 -17.23
C THR A 128 17.41 -22.16 -18.21
N GLY A 129 17.71 -22.18 -19.51
CA GLY A 129 16.75 -22.57 -20.55
C GLY A 129 16.37 -24.06 -20.51
N GLU A 130 17.19 -24.90 -19.88
CA GLU A 130 17.00 -26.35 -19.80
C GLU A 130 16.42 -26.80 -18.45
N GLY A 131 16.34 -25.89 -17.46
CA GLY A 131 15.78 -26.19 -16.15
C GLY A 131 16.43 -25.42 -15.01
N TRP A 132 16.40 -25.98 -13.81
CA TRP A 132 17.03 -25.42 -12.63
C TRP A 132 18.33 -26.15 -12.33
N LEU A 133 19.41 -25.40 -12.15
CA LEU A 133 20.67 -25.89 -11.61
C LEU A 133 20.78 -25.54 -10.12
N TYR A 134 21.43 -26.41 -9.37
CA TYR A 134 21.61 -26.31 -7.93
C TYR A 134 23.10 -26.13 -7.67
N LEU A 135 23.50 -24.95 -7.22
CA LEU A 135 24.89 -24.62 -6.94
C LEU A 135 25.10 -24.59 -5.42
N SER A 136 26.11 -25.32 -4.94
CA SER A 136 26.58 -25.27 -3.55
C SER A 136 28.01 -24.74 -3.56
N VAL A 137 28.32 -23.78 -2.69
CA VAL A 137 29.67 -23.19 -2.62
C VAL A 137 30.11 -23.08 -1.18
N ILE A 138 31.34 -23.50 -0.90
CA ILE A 138 31.99 -23.30 0.40
C ILE A 138 33.02 -22.18 0.26
N ILE A 139 32.93 -21.19 1.14
CA ILE A 139 33.80 -20.01 1.17
C ILE A 139 34.55 -19.95 2.51
N ASP A 140 35.86 -19.71 2.44
CA ASP A 140 36.65 -19.31 3.61
C ASP A 140 36.42 -17.82 3.93
N LEU A 141 35.96 -17.52 5.15
CA LEU A 141 35.59 -16.15 5.54
C LEU A 141 36.77 -15.19 5.65
N TYR A 142 37.99 -15.69 5.91
CA TYR A 142 39.20 -14.86 5.99
C TYR A 142 39.46 -14.14 4.66
N GLY A 143 39.68 -14.93 3.61
CA GLY A 143 40.07 -14.43 2.29
C GLY A 143 38.93 -14.31 1.29
N ARG A 144 37.71 -14.70 1.65
CA ARG A 144 36.53 -14.81 0.76
C ARG A 144 36.79 -15.67 -0.48
N LYS A 145 37.66 -16.67 -0.34
CA LYS A 145 38.01 -17.61 -1.41
C LYS A 145 37.05 -18.79 -1.41
N VAL A 146 36.66 -19.22 -2.61
CA VAL A 146 35.94 -20.48 -2.80
C VAL A 146 36.91 -21.63 -2.60
N ILE A 147 36.58 -22.54 -1.68
CA ILE A 147 37.41 -23.71 -1.35
C ILE A 147 36.77 -25.02 -1.81
N ALA A 148 35.46 -25.03 -2.07
CA ALA A 148 34.75 -26.15 -2.70
C ALA A 148 33.52 -25.64 -3.48
N ARG A 149 33.14 -26.36 -4.54
CA ARG A 149 32.00 -26.09 -5.44
C ARG A 149 31.42 -27.39 -5.98
#